data_AF-A0A498JPT9-F1
#
_entry.id   AF-A0A498JPT9-F1
#
_cell.length_a   1.000
_cell.length_b   1.000
_cell.length_c   1.000
_cell.angle_alpha   90.00
_cell.angle_beta   90.00
_cell.angle_gamma   90.00
#
_symmetry.space_group_name_H-M   'P 1'
#
loop_
_entity.id
_entity.type
_entity.pdbx_description
1 polymer ?
#
loop_
_entity_poly.entity_id
_entity_poly.type
_entity_poly.pdbx_seq_one_letter_code
_entity_poly.pdbx_strand_id
1 'polypeptide(L)' 'MILVAVVTELMKEYTVLLARVLEHLFHSAPFPRRVRFLILRNLPFASTYPQHPPPPLIGAPAA' A
#
# COMPACT_ATOMS: atom_id res chain seq x y z
N MET A 1 11.26 32.54 4.46
CA MET A 1 11.79 31.35 3.74
C MET A 1 12.86 30.58 4.51
N ILE A 2 13.47 31.14 5.56
CA ILE A 2 14.50 30.42 6.36
C ILE A 2 13.92 29.25 7.18
N LEU A 3 12.71 29.41 7.74
CA LEU A 3 12.05 28.35 8.54
C LEU A 3 11.84 27.06 7.73
N VAL A 4 11.46 27.20 6.46
CA VAL A 4 11.24 26.06 5.56
C VAL A 4 12.56 25.33 5.27
N ALA A 5 13.66 26.08 5.11
CA ALA A 5 14.99 25.50 4.93
C ALA A 5 15.43 24.69 6.15
N VAL A 6 15.22 25.23 7.35
CA VAL A 6 15.54 24.54 8.61
C VAL A 6 14.68 23.28 8.80
N VAL A 7 13.38 23.36 8.54
CA VAL A 7 12.48 22.19 8.63
C VAL A 7 12.86 21.13 7.60
N THR A 8 13.23 21.51 6.38
CA THR A 8 13.64 20.52 5.36
C THR A 8 14.97 19.85 5.69
N GLU A 9 15.93 20.58 6.27
CA GLU A 9 17.19 20.01 6.74
C GLU A 9 16.96 19.01 7.88
N LEU A 10 16.12 19.37 8.86
CA LEU A 10 15.77 18.46 9.95
C LEU A 10 14.98 17.23 9.48
N MET A 11 14.06 17.42 8.52
CA MET A 11 13.26 16.34 7.94
C MET A 11 14.11 15.35 7.14
N LYS A 12 15.20 15.78 6.50
CA LYS A 12 16.13 14.88 5.80
C LYS A 12 16.80 13.92 6.78
N GLU A 13 17.30 14.44 7.90
CA GLU A 13 17.95 13.59 8.91
C GLU A 13 16.95 12.67 9.61
N TYR A 14 15.77 13.19 9.93
CA TYR A 14 14.68 12.41 10.49
C TYR A 14 14.23 11.27 9.56
N THR A 15 14.10 11.54 8.25
CA THR A 15 13.66 10.52 7.29
C THR A 15 14.67 9.39 7.11
N VAL A 16 15.98 9.66 7.23
CA VAL A 16 17.02 8.61 7.21
C VAL A 16 16.89 7.68 8.41
N LEU A 17 16.69 8.23 9.60
CA LEU A 17 16.45 7.42 10.81
C LEU A 17 15.14 6.65 10.71
N LEU A 18 14.08 7.33 10.28
CA LEU A 18 12.76 6.73 10.09
C LEU A 18 12.80 5.57 9.09
N ALA A 19 13.54 5.70 7.99
CA ALA A 19 13.71 4.65 6.99
C ALA A 19 14.39 3.41 7.57
N ARG A 20 15.46 3.58 8.37
CA ARG A 20 16.13 2.46 9.05
C ARG A 20 15.24 1.77 10.07
N VAL A 21 14.46 2.55 10.82
CA VAL A 21 13.50 2.00 11.78
C VAL A 21 12.40 1.22 11.06
N LEU A 22 11.85 1.77 9.97
CA LEU A 22 10.87 1.07 9.14
C LEU A 22 11.43 -0.21 8.53
N GLU A 23 12.65 -0.14 7.99
CA GLU A 23 13.34 -1.28 7.40
C GLU A 23 13.56 -2.40 8.42
N HIS A 24 13.97 -2.04 9.65
CA HIS A 24 14.07 -2.99 10.75
C HIS A 24 12.71 -3.58 11.09
N LEU A 25 11.67 -2.74 11.21
CA LEU A 25 10.31 -3.19 11.52
C LEU A 25 9.75 -4.15 10.45
N PHE A 26 10.08 -3.92 9.18
CA PHE A 26 9.69 -4.78 8.05
C PHE A 26 10.51 -6.06 7.96
N HIS A 27 11.76 -6.03 8.40
CA HIS A 27 12.59 -7.23 8.54
C HIS A 27 12.13 -8.10 9.72
N SER A 28 11.80 -7.47 10.86
CA SER A 28 11.40 -8.16 12.08
C SER A 28 9.99 -8.73 12.02
N ALA A 29 9.08 -8.06 11.31
CA ALA A 29 7.73 -8.53 11.07
C ALA A 29 7.48 -8.60 9.56
N PRO A 30 7.40 -9.79 8.95
CA PRO A 30 6.94 -9.89 7.58
C PRO A 30 5.55 -9.28 7.55
N PHE A 31 5.40 -8.13 6.89
CA PHE A 31 4.13 -7.43 6.76
C PHE A 31 3.04 -8.47 6.51
N PRO A 32 2.03 -8.58 7.39
CA PRO A 32 0.99 -9.58 7.19
C PRO A 32 0.45 -9.34 5.79
N ARG A 33 0.42 -10.38 4.93
CA ARG A 33 -0.13 -10.28 3.56
C ARG A 33 -1.45 -9.51 3.51
N ARG A 34 -2.22 -9.57 4.61
CA ARG A 34 -3.42 -8.77 4.89
C ARG A 34 -3.21 -7.26 4.86
N VAL A 35 -2.17 -6.71 5.49
CA VAL A 35 -1.88 -5.26 5.49
C VAL A 35 -1.46 -4.80 4.09
N ARG A 36 -0.58 -5.54 3.42
CA ARG A 36 -0.20 -5.25 2.02
C ARG A 36 -1.41 -5.29 1.09
N PHE A 37 -2.31 -6.26 1.27
CA PHE A 37 -3.55 -6.35 0.51
C PHE A 37 -4.52 -5.21 0.83
N LEU A 38 -4.64 -4.81 2.11
CA LEU A 38 -5.46 -3.69 2.52
C LEU A 38 -4.94 -2.36 1.97
N ILE A 39 -3.61 -2.16 1.92
CA ILE A 39 -3.02 -0.99 1.27
C ILE A 39 -3.37 -0.98 -0.22
N LEU A 40 -3.10 -2.07 -0.94
CA LEU A 40 -3.45 -2.19 -2.37
C LEU A 40 -4.94 -1.98 -2.66
N ARG A 41 -5.83 -2.48 -1.79
CA ARG A 41 -7.29 -2.31 -1.93
C ARG A 41 -7.76 -0.87 -1.67
N ASN A 42 -7.10 -0.17 -0.75
CA ASN A 42 -7.43 1.22 -0.42
C ASN A 42 -6.70 2.24 -1.29
N LEU A 43 -5.84 1.82 -2.23
CA LEU A 43 -5.25 2.74 -3.19
C LEU A 43 -6.38 3.31 -4.06
N PRO A 44 -6.51 4.66 -4.17
CA PRO A 44 -7.56 5.30 -4.96
C PRO A 44 -7.48 4.93 -6.46
N PHE A 45 -6.33 4.44 -6.93
CA PHE A 45 -6.13 3.94 -8.29
C PHE A 45 -6.64 2.51 -8.52
N ALA A 46 -6.79 1.70 -7.47
CA ALA A 46 -7.29 0.33 -7.58
C ALA A 46 -8.82 0.28 -7.63
N SER A 47 -9.50 1.30 -7.11
CA SER A 47 -10.96 1.43 -7.16
C SER A 47 -11.51 1.68 -8.58
N THR A 48 -10.64 1.92 -9.56
CA THR A 48 -11.01 2.09 -10.97
C THR A 48 -11.21 0.77 -11.69
N TYR A 49 -10.86 -0.39 -11.12
CA TYR A 49 -11.34 -1.65 -11.68
C TYR A 49 -12.83 -1.78 -11.37
N PRO A 50 -13.72 -1.59 -12.37
CA PRO A 50 -15.12 -1.89 -12.17
C PRO A 50 -15.16 -3.38 -11.84
N GLN A 51 -15.87 -3.76 -10.78
CA GLN A 51 -16.24 -5.15 -10.60
C GLN A 51 -16.99 -5.58 -11.85
N HIS A 52 -16.28 -6.27 -12.74
CA HIS A 52 -16.89 -6.92 -13.88
C HIS A 52 -17.90 -7.91 -13.28
N PRO A 53 -19.20 -7.81 -13.61
CA PRO A 53 -20.16 -8.79 -13.13
C PRO A 53 -19.68 -10.17 -13.58
N PRO A 54 -19.78 -11.20 -12.72
CA PRO A 54 -19.40 -12.56 -13.10
C PRO A 54 -20.18 -12.94 -14.37
N PRO A 55 -19.52 -13.50 -15.39
CA PRO A 55 -20.22 -13.97 -16.58
C PRO A 55 -21.27 -15.01 -16.16
N PRO A 56 -22.51 -14.96 -16.70
CA PRO A 56 -23.53 -15.93 -16.37
C PRO A 56 -23.03 -17.33 -16.72
N LEU A 57 -23.04 -18.23 -15.73
CA LEU A 57 -22.83 -19.66 -15.92
C LEU A 57 -24.00 -20.20 -16.75
N ILE A 58 -23.86 -20.11 -18.07
CA ILE A 58 -24.74 -20.76 -19.03
C ILE A 58 -24.59 -22.27 -18.84
N GLY A 59 -25.66 -22.85 -18.29
CA GLY A 59 -26.10 -24.25 -18.39
C GLY A 59 -25.01 -25.32 -18.56
N ALA A 60 -24.76 -26.02 -17.47
CA ALA A 60 -24.24 -27.38 -17.46
C ALA A 60 -25.03 -28.32 -18.41
N PRO A 61 -24.41 -29.40 -18.93
CA PRO A 61 -24.98 -30.27 -19.96
C PRO A 61 -26.21 -31.03 -19.43
N ALA A 62 -27.27 -31.09 -20.23
CA ALA A 62 -28.40 -31.98 -20.00
C ALA A 62 -28.05 -33.39 -20.51
N ALA A 63 -28.29 -34.38 -19.65
CA ALA A 63 -28.29 -35.81 -19.96
C ALA A 63 -29.44 -36.19 -20.90
#